data_AF-A0A9E0TCN1-F1
#
_entry.id   AF-A0A9E0TCN1-F1
#
_cell.length_a   1.000
_cell.length_b   1.000
_cell.length_c   1.000
_cell.angle_alpha   90.00
_cell.angle_beta   90.00
_cell.angle_gamma   90.00
#
_symmetry.space_group_name_H-M   'P 1'
#
loop_
_entity.id
_entity.type
_entity.pdbx_description
1 polymer ?
#
loop_
_entity_poly.entity_id
_entity_poly.type
_entity_poly.pdbx_seq_one_letter_code
_entity_poly.pdbx_strand_id
1 'polypeptide(L)'
;MDAWLHSLLQALALPQYGLSTVFVVAFVSATLLPLGSEPAVFGLIKLSPHLFWPAIGVATLGNTLGGMLSWWMGLGAHHVVDQYRHSATHLRALDWLRRIGPPACFVSFLPIIGDPLCAVAGWLRLPLLPCAAWMLAGKFARYLVMTVVLLKLWPG
;
A
#
# COMPACT_ATOMS: atom_id res chain seq x y z
N MET A 1 -18.83 -10.93 15.77
CA MET A 1 -18.50 -10.45 14.40
C MET A 1 -17.19 -11.07 13.94
N ASP A 2 -17.00 -12.38 14.20
CA ASP A 2 -15.65 -12.96 14.38
C ASP A 2 -15.42 -14.24 13.57
N ALA A 3 -16.47 -14.84 13.00
CA ALA A 3 -16.37 -16.09 12.26
C ALA A 3 -15.62 -15.91 10.94
N TRP A 4 -16.04 -14.96 10.10
CA TRP A 4 -15.37 -14.66 8.82
C TRP A 4 -13.91 -14.23 9.02
N LEU A 5 -13.64 -13.42 10.05
CA LEU A 5 -12.28 -12.99 10.34
C LEU A 5 -11.41 -14.17 10.77
N HIS A 6 -11.94 -15.09 11.58
CA HIS A 6 -11.24 -16.31 11.99
C HIS A 6 -11.09 -17.33 10.85
N SER A 7 -12.08 -17.46 9.96
CA SER A 7 -12.00 -18.31 8.76
C SER A 7 -10.97 -17.78 7.78
N LEU A 8 -10.93 -16.45 7.59
CA LEU A 8 -9.84 -15.79 6.86
C LEU A 8 -8.53 -16.10 7.57
N LEU A 9 -8.38 -15.75 8.85
CA LEU A 9 -7.14 -15.96 9.60
C LEU A 9 -6.66 -17.43 9.57
N GLN A 10 -7.57 -18.42 9.58
CA GLN A 10 -7.23 -19.84 9.42
C GLN A 10 -6.81 -20.22 7.99
N ALA A 11 -7.49 -19.70 6.97
CA ALA A 11 -7.08 -19.86 5.58
C ALA A 11 -5.73 -19.16 5.31
N LEU A 12 -5.49 -18.04 5.98
CA LEU A 12 -4.27 -17.23 5.96
C LEU A 12 -3.11 -17.87 6.76
N ALA A 13 -3.39 -18.66 7.79
CA ALA A 13 -2.41 -19.25 8.71
C ALA A 13 -1.78 -20.57 8.23
N LEU A 14 -2.22 -21.10 7.09
CA LEU A 14 -1.59 -22.29 6.51
C LEU A 14 -0.12 -21.98 6.14
N PRO A 15 0.87 -22.74 6.64
CA PRO A 15 2.30 -22.50 6.39
C PRO A 15 2.68 -22.51 4.90
N GLN A 16 1.84 -23.11 4.07
CA GLN A 16 2.01 -23.17 2.62
C GLN A 16 1.40 -21.97 1.87
N TYR A 17 0.49 -21.20 2.52
CA TYR A 17 -0.24 -20.08 1.92
C TYR A 17 -0.04 -18.73 2.64
N GLY A 18 0.75 -18.65 3.71
CA GLY A 18 0.93 -17.41 4.48
C GLY A 18 1.56 -16.26 3.69
N LEU A 19 2.53 -16.53 2.82
CA LEU A 19 3.17 -15.49 2.00
C LEU A 19 2.28 -15.02 0.85
N SER A 20 1.65 -15.94 0.12
CA SER A 20 0.73 -15.60 -0.99
C SER A 20 -0.50 -14.84 -0.47
N THR A 21 -0.96 -15.21 0.71
CA THR A 21 -1.94 -14.46 1.48
C THR A 21 -1.51 -13.03 1.77
N VAL A 22 -0.31 -12.82 2.34
CA VAL A 22 0.21 -11.49 2.67
C VAL A 22 0.33 -10.65 1.41
N PHE A 23 0.75 -11.27 0.30
CA PHE A 23 0.76 -10.63 -1.01
C PHE A 23 -0.63 -10.15 -1.43
N VAL A 24 -1.64 -11.03 -1.42
CA VAL A 24 -3.00 -10.70 -1.86
C VAL A 24 -3.62 -9.63 -0.97
N VAL A 25 -3.46 -9.75 0.35
CA VAL A 25 -3.96 -8.73 1.30
C VAL A 25 -3.27 -7.40 1.08
N ALA A 26 -1.94 -7.37 0.92
CA ALA A 26 -1.19 -6.15 0.66
C ALA A 26 -1.56 -5.51 -0.68
N PHE A 27 -1.79 -6.32 -1.72
CA PHE A 27 -2.20 -5.88 -3.04
C PHE A 27 -3.62 -5.29 -3.05
N VAL A 28 -4.59 -5.98 -2.46
CA VAL A 28 -6.00 -5.54 -2.40
C VAL A 28 -6.16 -4.31 -1.49
N SER A 29 -5.44 -4.30 -0.36
CA SER A 29 -5.34 -3.15 0.55
C SER A 29 -4.84 -1.89 -0.18
N ALA A 30 -3.80 -2.04 -1.00
CA ALA A 30 -3.23 -0.90 -1.72
C ALA A 30 -4.07 -0.39 -2.90
N THR A 31 -5.13 -1.11 -3.29
CA THR A 31 -5.93 -0.84 -4.50
C THR A 31 -7.36 -0.41 -4.23
N LEU A 32 -8.08 -1.13 -3.37
CA LEU A 32 -9.54 -1.04 -3.29
C LEU A 32 -10.08 -0.68 -1.90
N LEU A 33 -9.36 -1.03 -0.84
CA LEU A 33 -9.83 -0.84 0.53
C LEU A 33 -8.71 -0.18 1.33
N PRO A 34 -8.93 1.01 1.95
CA PRO A 34 -7.99 1.60 2.91
C PRO A 34 -7.95 0.82 4.24
N LEU A 35 -7.98 -0.52 4.14
CA LEU A 35 -7.72 -1.46 5.21
C LEU A 35 -6.22 -1.66 5.24
N GLY A 36 -5.57 -1.23 6.32
CA GLY A 36 -4.14 -1.45 6.50
C GLY A 36 -3.78 -2.93 6.44
N SER A 37 -2.79 -3.29 5.62
CA SER A 37 -2.22 -4.65 5.53
C SER A 37 -1.20 -4.96 6.64
N GLU A 38 -0.90 -3.99 7.51
CA GLU A 38 0.05 -4.13 8.62
C GLU A 38 -0.35 -5.20 9.66
N PRO A 39 -1.63 -5.33 10.08
CA PRO A 39 -2.04 -6.37 11.03
C PRO A 39 -1.84 -7.79 10.50
N ALA A 40 -2.01 -7.99 9.19
CA ALA A 40 -1.81 -9.29 8.55
C ALA A 40 -0.32 -9.68 8.53
N VAL A 41 0.57 -8.74 8.22
CA VAL A 41 2.03 -8.97 8.26
C VAL A 41 2.50 -9.24 9.69
N PHE A 42 2.03 -8.45 10.65
CA PHE A 42 2.35 -8.66 12.07
C PHE A 42 1.88 -10.03 12.56
N GLY A 43 0.65 -10.44 12.24
CA GLY A 43 0.11 -11.74 12.62
C GLY A 43 0.92 -12.91 12.07
N LEU A 44 1.33 -12.86 10.79
CA LEU A 44 2.14 -13.92 10.19
C LEU A 44 3.53 -14.01 10.86
N ILE A 45 4.17 -12.87 11.11
CA ILE A 45 5.50 -12.82 11.75
C ILE A 45 5.43 -13.32 13.18
N LYS A 46 4.35 -12.99 13.91
CA LYS A 46 4.15 -13.46 15.27
C LYS A 46 3.95 -14.98 15.35
N LEU A 47 3.22 -15.56 14.40
CA LEU A 47 3.02 -17.01 14.30
C LEU A 47 4.26 -17.75 13.76
N SER A 48 5.03 -17.11 12.88
CA SER A 48 6.21 -17.69 12.23
C SER A 48 7.37 -16.67 12.16
N PRO A 49 8.15 -16.51 13.24
CA PRO A 49 9.21 -15.49 13.31
C PRO A 49 10.30 -15.65 12.23
N HIS A 50 10.55 -16.88 11.79
CA HIS A 50 11.51 -17.18 10.71
C HIS A 50 11.09 -16.59 9.34
N LEU A 51 9.81 -16.24 9.15
CA LEU A 51 9.30 -15.63 7.93
C LEU A 51 9.38 -14.10 7.93
N PHE A 52 10.05 -13.46 8.89
CA PHE A 52 10.16 -12.01 8.99
C PHE A 52 10.57 -11.33 7.66
N TRP A 53 11.69 -11.73 7.08
CA TRP A 53 12.20 -11.14 5.83
C TRP A 53 11.33 -11.49 4.61
N PRO A 54 10.93 -12.75 4.40
CA PRO A 54 9.97 -13.09 3.34
C PRO A 54 8.65 -12.33 3.44
N ALA A 55 8.08 -12.20 4.63
CA ALA A 55 6.81 -11.51 4.85
C ALA A 55 6.91 -10.02 4.51
N ILE A 56 7.97 -9.35 4.97
CA ILE A 56 8.22 -7.93 4.63
C ILE A 56 8.43 -7.77 3.12
N GLY A 57 9.23 -8.64 2.50
CA GLY A 57 9.50 -8.58 1.06
C GLY A 57 8.23 -8.75 0.23
N VAL A 58 7.46 -9.80 0.51
CA VAL A 58 6.23 -10.12 -0.21
C VAL A 58 5.13 -9.08 0.03
N ALA A 59 4.99 -8.58 1.26
CA ALA A 59 4.06 -7.49 1.57
C ALA A 59 4.44 -6.20 0.83
N THR A 60 5.73 -5.86 0.82
CA THR A 60 6.24 -4.67 0.11
C THR A 60 5.98 -4.78 -1.38
N LEU A 61 6.23 -5.95 -1.98
CA LEU A 61 5.96 -6.20 -3.40
C LEU A 61 4.46 -6.09 -3.72
N GLY A 62 3.60 -6.77 -2.97
CA GLY A 62 2.15 -6.71 -3.16
C GLY A 62 1.61 -5.29 -3.03
N ASN A 63 2.07 -4.55 -2.02
CA ASN A 63 1.64 -3.17 -1.78
C ASN A 63 2.18 -2.20 -2.85
N THR A 64 3.40 -2.40 -3.34
CA THR A 64 3.98 -1.61 -4.43
C THR A 64 3.19 -1.84 -5.73
N LEU A 65 2.91 -3.11 -6.07
CA LEU A 65 2.12 -3.46 -7.26
C LEU A 65 0.68 -2.93 -7.18
N GLY A 66 0.05 -3.01 -6.00
CA GLY A 66 -1.27 -2.43 -5.81
C GLY A 66 -1.26 -0.91 -5.95
N GLY A 67 -0.23 -0.24 -5.42
CA GLY A 67 -0.06 1.19 -5.63
C GLY A 67 0.20 1.57 -7.10
N MET A 68 0.91 0.73 -7.86
CA MET A 68 1.09 0.91 -9.31
C MET A 68 -0.24 0.76 -10.06
N LEU A 69 -1.10 -0.17 -9.64
CA LEU A 69 -2.45 -0.28 -10.18
C LEU A 69 -3.27 0.97 -9.86
N SER A 70 -3.20 1.49 -8.63
CA SER A 70 -3.82 2.77 -8.24
C SER A 70 -3.33 3.95 -9.09
N TRP A 71 -2.02 4.02 -9.36
CA TRP A 71 -1.45 4.98 -10.31
C TRP A 71 -2.05 4.81 -11.71
N TRP A 72 -2.18 3.58 -12.20
CA TRP A 72 -2.75 3.31 -13.52
C TRP A 72 -4.24 3.67 -13.61
N MET A 73 -5.01 3.40 -12.55
CA MET A 73 -6.40 3.83 -12.41
C MET A 73 -6.51 5.36 -12.41
N GLY A 74 -5.60 6.06 -11.72
CA GLY A 74 -5.53 7.53 -11.73
C GLY A 74 -5.23 8.09 -13.13
N LEU A 75 -4.33 7.46 -13.87
CA LEU A 75 -4.02 7.82 -15.26
C LEU A 75 -5.22 7.61 -16.20
N GLY A 76 -5.95 6.50 -16.04
CA GLY A 76 -7.17 6.22 -16.79
C GLY A 76 -8.28 7.22 -16.44
N ALA A 77 -8.45 7.53 -15.16
CA ALA A 77 -9.44 8.50 -14.70
C ALA A 77 -9.14 9.92 -15.22
N HIS A 78 -7.87 10.34 -15.29
CA HIS A 78 -7.50 11.59 -15.94
C HIS A 78 -7.94 11.62 -17.41
N HIS A 79 -7.81 10.54 -18.17
CA HIS A 79 -8.26 10.51 -19.57
C HIS A 79 -9.78 10.64 -19.73
N VAL A 80 -10.56 10.10 -18.77
CA VAL A 80 -12.03 10.11 -18.81
C VAL A 80 -12.62 11.41 -18.25
N VAL A 81 -12.02 11.98 -17.20
CA VAL A 81 -12.57 13.14 -16.48
C VAL A 81 -12.15 14.49 -17.08
N ASP A 82 -11.02 14.58 -17.79
CA ASP A 82 -10.67 15.79 -18.56
C ASP A 82 -11.75 16.14 -19.60
N GLN A 83 -12.52 15.14 -20.06
CA GLN A 83 -13.66 15.36 -20.95
C GLN A 83 -14.90 15.93 -20.23
N TYR A 84 -14.98 15.91 -18.89
CA TYR A 84 -16.25 16.12 -18.18
C TYR A 84 -16.30 17.18 -17.06
N ARG A 85 -15.20 17.57 -16.37
CA ARG A 85 -15.33 18.59 -15.28
C ARG A 85 -14.14 19.53 -15.06
N HIS A 86 -14.46 20.83 -15.09
CA HIS A 86 -13.71 21.91 -14.45
C HIS A 86 -14.10 22.02 -12.96
N SER A 87 -13.29 21.50 -12.03
CA SER A 87 -13.52 21.73 -10.59
C SER A 87 -12.30 22.41 -9.96
N ALA A 88 -12.47 23.68 -9.58
CA ALA A 88 -11.40 24.59 -9.18
C ALA A 88 -10.84 24.32 -7.75
N THR A 89 -11.50 23.49 -6.94
CA THR A 89 -11.15 23.33 -5.52
C THR A 89 -10.05 22.29 -5.24
N HIS A 90 -9.76 21.40 -6.20
CA HIS A 90 -8.70 20.38 -6.06
C HIS A 90 -7.32 20.83 -6.58
N LEU A 91 -7.23 22.02 -7.17
CA LEU A 91 -6.04 22.51 -7.88
C LEU A 91 -4.83 22.71 -6.96
N ARG A 92 -5.00 23.19 -5.72
CA ARG A 92 -3.84 23.48 -4.84
C ARG A 92 -3.07 22.23 -4.40
N ALA A 93 -3.79 21.16 -4.03
CA ALA A 93 -3.16 19.91 -3.64
C ALA A 93 -2.49 19.24 -4.86
N LEU A 94 -3.13 19.32 -6.03
CA LEU A 94 -2.59 18.83 -7.29
C LEU A 94 -1.35 19.64 -7.73
N ASP A 95 -1.37 20.96 -7.64
CA ASP A 95 -0.26 21.85 -7.99
C ASP A 95 0.93 21.67 -7.05
N TRP A 96 0.67 21.48 -5.75
CA TRP A 96 1.70 21.16 -4.76
C TRP A 96 2.34 19.80 -5.07
N LEU A 97 1.54 18.78 -5.36
CA LEU A 97 2.04 17.45 -5.70
C LEU A 97 2.79 17.45 -7.05
N ARG A 98 2.35 18.27 -8.02
CA ARG A 98 3.03 18.47 -9.30
C ARG A 98 4.38 19.16 -9.14
N ARG A 99 4.50 20.11 -8.20
CA ARG A 99 5.77 20.78 -7.87
C ARG A 99 6.76 19.85 -7.16
N ILE A 100 6.28 18.95 -6.31
CA ILE A 100 7.13 17.97 -5.61
C ILE A 100 7.53 16.83 -6.55
N GLY A 101 6.60 16.37 -7.39
CA GLY A 101 6.84 15.29 -8.33
C GLY A 101 6.94 13.91 -7.66
N PRO A 102 7.68 12.96 -8.25
CA PRO A 102 7.78 11.57 -7.79
C PRO A 102 8.19 11.35 -6.32
N PRO A 103 9.04 12.20 -5.70
CA PRO A 103 9.36 12.09 -4.27
C PRO A 103 8.15 12.16 -3.34
N ALA A 104 7.03 12.74 -3.78
CA ALA A 104 5.80 12.76 -2.99
C ALA A 104 5.30 11.34 -2.69
N CYS A 105 5.54 10.39 -3.59
CA CYS A 105 5.17 8.99 -3.41
C CYS A 105 5.93 8.30 -2.27
N PHE A 106 7.04 8.87 -1.78
CA PHE A 106 7.70 8.39 -0.56
C PHE A 106 6.83 8.60 0.68
N VAL A 107 6.03 9.68 0.70
CA VAL A 107 5.07 9.98 1.78
C VAL A 107 3.89 9.01 1.79
N SER A 108 3.79 8.12 0.78
CA SER A 108 2.88 6.97 0.85
C SER A 108 3.18 5.99 1.98
N PHE A 109 4.31 6.16 2.66
CA PHE A 109 4.61 5.55 3.95
C PHE A 109 3.52 5.80 5.00
N LEU A 110 2.81 6.95 4.98
CA LEU A 110 1.77 7.24 5.97
C LEU A 110 0.52 6.36 5.76
N PRO A 111 0.00 5.73 6.83
CA PRO A 111 -1.24 4.97 6.75
C PRO A 111 -2.39 5.88 6.28
N ILE A 112 -3.35 5.32 5.56
CA ILE A 112 -4.57 5.99 5.04
C ILE A 112 -4.32 6.94 3.86
N ILE A 113 -3.24 7.71 3.86
CA ILE A 113 -2.98 8.75 2.86
C ILE A 113 -2.22 8.21 1.64
N GLY A 114 -1.50 7.09 1.78
CA GLY A 114 -0.56 6.65 0.76
C GLY A 114 -1.16 6.20 -0.58
N ASP A 115 -2.22 5.39 -0.56
CA ASP A 115 -2.80 4.87 -1.81
C ASP A 115 -3.58 5.94 -2.62
N PRO A 116 -4.34 6.85 -1.98
CA PRO A 116 -4.88 8.03 -2.67
C PRO A 116 -3.77 8.86 -3.32
N LEU A 117 -2.62 9.01 -2.66
CA LEU A 117 -1.49 9.78 -3.19
C LEU A 117 -0.87 9.12 -4.43
N CYS A 118 -0.86 7.79 -4.49
CA CYS A 118 -0.43 7.03 -5.67
C CYS A 118 -1.40 7.19 -6.84
N ALA A 119 -2.72 7.16 -6.58
CA ALA A 119 -3.73 7.43 -7.60
C ALA A 119 -3.64 8.86 -8.14
N VAL A 120 -3.41 9.85 -7.26
CA VAL A 120 -3.22 11.25 -7.67
C VAL A 120 -1.91 11.44 -8.45
N ALA A 121 -0.84 10.73 -8.11
CA ALA A 121 0.39 10.73 -8.90
C ALA A 121 0.18 10.19 -10.33
N GLY A 122 -0.69 9.19 -10.47
CA GLY A 122 -1.16 8.64 -11.74
C GLY A 122 -1.98 9.64 -12.55
N TRP A 123 -2.90 10.31 -11.85
CA TRP A 123 -3.67 11.41 -12.44
C TRP A 123 -2.76 12.50 -13.00
N LEU A 124 -1.76 12.94 -12.24
CA LEU A 124 -0.80 13.95 -12.68
C LEU A 124 0.20 13.47 -13.75
N ARG A 125 0.09 12.23 -14.22
CA ARG A 125 0.97 11.60 -15.21
C ARG A 125 2.45 11.64 -14.82
N LEU A 126 2.75 11.54 -13.52
CA LEU A 126 4.14 11.49 -13.02
C LEU A 126 4.83 10.20 -13.51
N PRO A 127 6.14 10.23 -13.81
CA PRO A 127 6.82 9.07 -14.38
C PRO A 127 6.72 7.84 -13.47
N LEU A 128 6.23 6.72 -14.01
CA LEU A 128 5.90 5.51 -13.26
C LEU A 128 7.13 4.90 -12.56
N LEU A 129 8.28 4.83 -13.21
CA LEU A 129 9.50 4.23 -12.64
C LEU A 129 9.96 4.96 -11.36
N PRO A 130 10.17 6.29 -11.39
CA PRO A 130 10.50 7.06 -10.19
C PRO A 130 9.43 6.92 -9.10
N CYS A 131 8.14 6.99 -9.47
CA CYS A 131 7.06 6.79 -8.51
C CYS A 131 7.14 5.40 -7.86
N ALA A 132 7.30 4.34 -8.65
CA ALA A 132 7.40 2.97 -8.15
C ALA A 132 8.61 2.78 -7.23
N ALA A 133 9.77 3.37 -7.56
CA ALA A 133 10.95 3.32 -6.69
C ALA A 133 10.72 4.01 -5.34
N TRP A 134 10.12 5.21 -5.35
CA TRP A 134 9.77 5.93 -4.12
C TRP A 134 8.67 5.25 -3.31
N MET A 135 7.69 4.63 -3.98
CA MET A 135 6.64 3.82 -3.35
C MET A 135 7.24 2.59 -2.69
N LEU A 136 8.16 1.89 -3.36
CA LEU A 136 8.83 0.72 -2.81
C LEU A 136 9.63 1.10 -1.56
N ALA A 137 10.41 2.18 -1.62
CA ALA A 137 11.17 2.68 -0.48
C ALA A 137 10.26 3.06 0.71
N GLY A 138 9.18 3.81 0.46
CA GLY A 138 8.22 4.20 1.49
C GLY A 138 7.45 3.01 2.06
N LYS A 139 6.94 2.11 1.24
CA LYS A 139 6.17 0.94 1.68
C LYS A 139 7.04 -0.07 2.42
N PHE A 140 8.29 -0.25 2.00
CA PHE A 140 9.27 -1.06 2.72
C PHE A 140 9.53 -0.50 4.12
N ALA A 141 9.83 0.79 4.20
CA ALA A 141 10.05 1.46 5.49
C ALA A 141 8.81 1.31 6.39
N ARG A 142 7.59 1.43 5.84
CA ARG A 142 6.33 1.32 6.60
C ARG A 142 6.21 -0.04 7.29
N TYR A 143 6.40 -1.12 6.52
CA TYR A 143 6.34 -2.46 7.08
C TYR A 143 7.44 -2.69 8.11
N LEU A 144 8.65 -2.22 7.86
CA LEU A 144 9.77 -2.41 8.77
C LEU A 144 9.55 -1.66 10.09
N VAL A 145 9.19 -0.37 10.04
CA VAL A 145 8.94 0.46 11.22
C VAL A 145 7.73 -0.06 12.00
N MET A 146 6.58 -0.29 11.34
CA MET A 146 5.38 -0.74 12.04
C MET A 146 5.54 -2.14 12.64
N THR A 147 6.18 -3.07 11.92
CA THR A 147 6.41 -4.42 12.45
C THR A 147 7.36 -4.38 13.65
N VAL A 148 8.46 -3.63 13.57
CA VAL A 148 9.41 -3.49 14.71
C VAL A 148 8.75 -2.80 15.89
N VAL A 149 7.97 -1.74 15.67
CA VAL A 149 7.24 -1.03 16.73
C VAL A 149 6.20 -1.95 17.37
N LEU A 150 5.41 -2.68 16.58
CA LEU A 150 4.42 -3.62 17.10
C LEU A 150 5.05 -4.79 17.86
N LEU A 151 6.18 -5.34 17.38
CA LEU A 151 6.92 -6.38 18.11
C LEU A 151 7.52 -5.87 19.42
N LYS A 152 7.99 -4.61 19.47
CA LYS A 152 8.48 -4.00 20.71
C LYS A 152 7.36 -3.65 21.70
N LEU A 153 6.23 -3.17 21.20
CA LEU A 153 5.06 -2.84 22.03
C LEU A 153 4.32 -4.08 22.53
N TRP A 154 4.36 -5.18 21.77
CA TRP A 154 3.72 -6.43 22.12
C TRP A 154 4.71 -7.61 22.04
N PRO A 155 5.63 -7.74 23.01
CA PRO A 155 6.67 -8.77 23.01
C PRO A 155 6.19 -10.17 23.42
N GLY A 156 4.91 -10.31 23.82
CA GLY A 156 4.34 -11.56 24.33
C GLY A 156 4.12 -12.63 23.28
#